data_AF-K1TUC1-F1
#
_entry.id   AF-K1TUC1-F1
#
_cell.length_a   1.000
_cell.length_b   1.000
_cell.length_c   1.000
_cell.angle_alpha   90.00
_cell.angle_beta   90.00
_cell.angle_gamma   90.00
#
_symmetry.space_group_name_H-M   'P 1'
#
loop_
_entity.id
_entity.type
_entity.pdbx_description
1 polymer ?
#
loop_
_entity_poly.entity_id
_entity_poly.type
_entity_poly.pdbx_seq_one_letter_code
_entity_poly.pdbx_strand_id
1 'polypeptide(L)'
;DDHNKNFSFMMDRMGNWRLSPAYDLTYILNMGGVQPNQDHCMFIRSKLRNISKEDVLQFAFDNGIRKPESIIGDVKNALLQFRTVAVKYAVDEKWIGRVEATILSHLKEWGEYEDDKPTLSVEINGHQVTDVHIEQAYKGNFHLCAKIDGREKKFVISKNKNEFSLIESLGIANLTEKQLLTMVEKFL
;
A
#
# COMPACT_ATOMS: atom_id res chain seq x y z
N ASP A 1 12.50 8.63 3.54
CA ASP A 1 13.97 8.76 3.69
C ASP A 1 14.65 8.86 2.33
N ASP A 2 14.04 9.63 1.44
CA ASP A 2 14.53 9.94 0.10
C ASP A 2 15.39 11.21 0.14
N HIS A 3 16.26 11.35 1.14
CA HIS A 3 17.06 12.55 1.31
C HIS A 3 18.25 12.60 0.33
N ASN A 4 18.84 13.77 0.16
CA ASN A 4 19.91 14.03 -0.82
C ASN A 4 21.13 13.08 -0.73
N LYS A 5 21.45 12.52 0.44
CA LYS A 5 22.56 11.54 0.59
C LYS A 5 22.26 10.15 0.00
N ASN A 6 21.01 9.87 -0.35
CA ASN A 6 20.58 8.62 -1.00
C ASN A 6 20.64 8.70 -2.53
N PHE A 7 21.20 9.79 -3.06
CA PHE A 7 21.48 9.95 -4.48
C PHE A 7 22.97 10.12 -4.70
N SER A 8 23.54 9.27 -5.55
CA SER A 8 24.96 9.31 -5.91
C SER A 8 25.15 9.25 -7.42
N PHE A 9 26.31 9.72 -7.87
CA PHE A 9 26.75 9.62 -9.25
C PHE A 9 28.01 8.76 -9.32
N MET A 10 28.11 7.96 -10.36
CA MET A 10 29.31 7.18 -10.68
C MET A 10 29.99 7.78 -11.90
N MET A 11 31.31 7.86 -11.85
CA MET A 11 32.15 8.26 -12.97
C MET A 11 32.93 7.04 -13.47
N ASP A 12 32.92 6.82 -14.78
CA ASP A 12 33.78 5.80 -15.37
C ASP A 12 35.24 6.30 -15.54
N ARG A 13 36.15 5.42 -15.98
CA ARG A 13 37.57 5.78 -16.18
C ARG A 13 37.80 6.80 -17.28
N MET A 14 36.81 7.02 -18.16
CA MET A 14 36.87 8.01 -19.24
C MET A 14 36.33 9.37 -18.80
N GLY A 15 35.83 9.49 -17.56
CA GLY A 15 35.26 10.72 -17.03
C GLY A 15 33.76 10.88 -17.32
N ASN A 16 33.08 9.87 -17.85
CA ASN A 16 31.65 9.94 -18.08
C ASN A 16 30.88 9.71 -16.78
N TRP A 17 29.99 10.64 -16.45
CA TRP A 17 29.13 10.57 -15.27
C TRP A 17 27.79 9.90 -15.60
N ARG A 18 27.29 9.10 -14.66
CA ARG A 18 25.92 8.57 -14.66
C ARG A 18 25.36 8.51 -13.25
N LEU A 19 24.04 8.46 -13.12
CA LEU A 19 23.40 8.16 -11.84
C LEU A 19 23.82 6.75 -11.36
N SER A 20 24.03 6.57 -10.06
CA SER A 20 24.22 5.23 -9.49
C SER A 20 22.93 4.40 -9.59
N PRO A 21 23.01 3.06 -9.54
CA PRO A 21 21.85 2.25 -9.19
C PRO A 21 21.21 2.75 -7.89
N ALA A 22 19.91 2.57 -7.75
CA ALA A 22 19.23 2.89 -6.50
C ALA A 22 19.77 2.01 -5.35
N TYR A 23 19.92 2.60 -4.18
CA TYR A 23 20.38 1.94 -2.95
C TYR A 23 19.59 2.49 -1.76
N ASP A 24 19.70 1.83 -0.61
CA ASP A 24 19.01 2.20 0.64
C ASP A 24 17.49 2.36 0.49
N LEU A 25 16.89 1.48 -0.32
CA LEU A 25 15.44 1.40 -0.51
C LEU A 25 14.82 0.59 0.63
N THR A 26 14.25 1.29 1.60
CA THR A 26 13.66 0.69 2.80
C THR A 26 12.19 1.08 2.95
N TYR A 27 11.35 0.13 3.37
CA TYR A 27 9.96 0.40 3.73
C TYR A 27 9.87 1.00 5.14
N ILE A 28 9.42 2.24 5.25
CA ILE A 28 9.50 3.05 6.48
C ILE A 28 8.16 3.05 7.21
N LEU A 29 8.22 2.90 8.54
CA LEU A 29 7.06 2.96 9.43
C LEU A 29 7.02 4.26 10.23
N ASN A 30 5.83 4.68 10.65
CA ASN A 30 5.66 5.77 11.59
C ASN A 30 6.28 5.43 12.96
N MET A 31 6.95 6.41 13.57
CA MET A 31 7.59 6.27 14.88
C MET A 31 6.60 5.82 15.95
N GLY A 32 6.81 4.63 16.53
CA GLY A 32 5.94 4.08 17.58
C GLY A 32 4.59 3.52 17.10
N GLY A 33 4.41 3.42 15.79
CA GLY A 33 3.27 2.79 15.13
C GLY A 33 3.73 1.73 14.12
N VAL A 34 2.76 1.18 13.37
CA VAL A 34 3.05 0.14 12.38
C VAL A 34 2.55 0.48 10.97
N GLN A 35 1.96 1.66 10.80
CA GLN A 35 1.51 2.18 9.51
C GLN A 35 2.71 2.76 8.74
N PRO A 36 2.67 2.76 7.39
CA PRO A 36 3.71 3.38 6.57
C PRO A 36 3.89 4.85 6.93
N ASN A 37 5.14 5.30 6.92
CA ASN A 37 5.44 6.73 6.90
C ASN A 37 5.36 7.22 5.45
N GLN A 38 4.50 8.20 5.20
CA GLN A 38 4.24 8.78 3.86
C GLN A 38 4.95 10.13 3.65
N ASP A 39 5.68 10.62 4.65
CA ASP A 39 6.43 11.88 4.52
C ASP A 39 7.72 11.67 3.73
N HIS A 40 7.87 12.45 2.66
CA HIS A 40 9.09 12.62 1.90
C HIS A 40 10.03 13.62 2.58
N CYS A 41 11.33 13.48 2.30
CA CYS A 41 12.37 14.40 2.71
C CYS A 41 12.59 15.51 1.67
N MET A 42 12.21 15.28 0.41
CA MET A 42 12.36 16.23 -0.69
C MET A 42 10.99 16.66 -1.22
N PHE A 43 10.87 17.95 -1.56
CA PHE A 43 9.62 18.50 -2.06
C PHE A 43 9.33 18.06 -3.50
N ILE A 44 8.08 17.69 -3.74
CA ILE A 44 7.50 17.62 -5.09
C ILE A 44 6.44 18.71 -5.13
N ARG A 45 6.70 19.78 -5.90
CA ARG A 45 5.81 20.95 -6.02
C ARG A 45 5.33 21.50 -4.66
N SER A 46 6.28 21.70 -3.73
CA SER A 46 6.03 22.18 -2.36
C SER A 46 5.26 21.22 -1.44
N LYS A 47 5.10 19.95 -1.84
CA LYS A 47 4.48 18.90 -1.03
C LYS A 47 5.53 17.89 -0.55
N LEU A 48 5.40 17.45 0.70
CA LEU A 48 6.14 16.32 1.27
C LEU A 48 5.25 15.08 1.48
N ARG A 49 3.94 15.22 1.30
CA ARG A 49 2.95 14.15 1.46
C ARG A 49 1.77 14.43 0.55
N ASN A 50 0.89 13.45 0.38
CA ASN A 50 -0.32 13.57 -0.46
C ASN A 50 0.02 14.06 -1.89
N ILE A 51 1.08 13.50 -2.45
CA ILE A 51 1.54 13.80 -3.81
C ILE A 51 0.63 13.04 -4.77
N SER A 52 -0.11 13.79 -5.58
CA SER A 52 -1.02 13.23 -6.59
C SER A 52 -0.27 12.93 -7.89
N LYS A 53 -0.88 12.09 -8.73
CA LYS A 53 -0.41 11.87 -10.10
C LYS A 53 -0.26 13.19 -10.89
N GLU A 54 -1.22 14.10 -10.75
CA GLU A 54 -1.17 15.43 -11.40
C GLU A 54 0.05 16.25 -10.94
N ASP A 55 0.41 16.20 -9.66
CA ASP A 55 1.61 16.87 -9.16
C ASP A 55 2.88 16.37 -9.86
N VAL A 56 2.96 15.06 -10.11
CA VAL A 56 4.11 14.43 -10.77
C VAL A 56 4.12 14.73 -12.28
N LEU A 57 2.96 14.76 -12.94
CA LEU A 57 2.84 15.13 -14.35
C LEU A 57 3.27 16.59 -14.57
N GLN A 58 2.85 17.51 -13.71
CA GLN A 58 3.29 18.91 -13.78
C GLN A 58 4.77 19.06 -13.44
N PHE A 59 5.28 18.30 -12.46
CA PHE A 59 6.71 18.26 -12.19
C PHE A 59 7.51 17.80 -13.41
N ALA A 60 7.03 16.77 -14.11
CA ALA A 60 7.64 16.28 -15.34
C ALA A 60 7.64 17.34 -16.44
N PHE A 61 6.51 18.04 -16.64
CA PHE A 61 6.38 19.14 -17.59
C PHE A 61 7.39 20.26 -17.32
N ASP A 62 7.45 20.76 -16.08
CA ASP A 62 8.34 21.85 -15.67
C ASP A 62 9.83 21.53 -15.86
N ASN A 63 10.18 20.24 -15.81
CA ASN A 63 11.56 19.75 -15.94
C ASN A 63 11.87 19.14 -17.32
N GLY A 64 10.95 19.22 -18.29
CA GLY A 64 11.15 18.70 -19.64
C GLY A 64 11.28 17.18 -19.73
N ILE A 65 10.73 16.43 -18.76
CA ILE A 65 10.70 14.97 -18.77
C ILE A 65 9.70 14.50 -19.82
N ARG A 66 10.15 13.65 -20.75
CA ARG A 66 9.33 13.15 -21.87
C ARG A 66 8.62 11.86 -21.49
N LYS A 67 7.36 11.73 -21.94
CA LYS A 67 6.50 10.54 -21.75
C LYS A 67 6.33 10.13 -20.27
N PRO A 68 6.01 11.06 -19.35
CA PRO A 68 5.91 10.74 -17.93
C PRO A 68 4.87 9.66 -17.62
N GLU A 69 3.77 9.59 -18.36
CA GLU A 69 2.75 8.56 -18.22
C GLU A 69 3.28 7.16 -18.54
N SER A 70 4.16 7.04 -19.53
CA SER A 70 4.83 5.78 -19.85
C SER A 70 5.73 5.32 -18.71
N ILE A 71 6.49 6.25 -18.13
CA ILE A 71 7.37 5.97 -16.98
C ILE A 71 6.54 5.52 -15.78
N ILE A 72 5.43 6.21 -15.49
CA ILE A 72 4.48 5.82 -14.43
C ILE A 72 3.93 4.41 -14.71
N GLY A 73 3.55 4.11 -15.95
CA GLY A 73 3.06 2.80 -16.36
C GLY A 73 4.09 1.68 -16.16
N ASP A 74 5.35 1.92 -16.52
CA ASP A 74 6.45 0.96 -16.32
C ASP A 74 6.69 0.69 -14.83
N VAL A 75 6.70 1.73 -14.00
CA VAL A 75 6.85 1.61 -12.54
C VAL A 75 5.67 0.86 -11.93
N LYS A 76 4.43 1.19 -12.32
CA LYS A 76 3.24 0.44 -11.92
C LYS A 76 3.39 -1.04 -12.24
N ASN A 77 3.73 -1.38 -13.47
CA ASN A 77 3.84 -2.78 -13.91
C ASN A 77 4.90 -3.54 -13.10
N ALA A 78 6.03 -2.90 -12.77
CA ALA A 78 7.04 -3.48 -11.89
C ALA A 78 6.53 -3.65 -10.45
N LEU A 79 5.82 -2.66 -9.91
CA LEU A 79 5.24 -2.71 -8.56
C LEU A 79 4.19 -3.81 -8.42
N LEU A 80 3.37 -4.05 -9.44
CA LEU A 80 2.39 -5.15 -9.45
C LEU A 80 3.04 -6.55 -9.43
N GLN A 81 4.34 -6.65 -9.73
CA GLN A 81 5.10 -7.90 -9.59
C GLN A 81 5.72 -8.09 -8.19
N PHE A 82 5.54 -7.13 -7.27
CA PHE A 82 6.21 -7.13 -5.97
C PHE A 82 6.06 -8.46 -5.22
N ARG A 83 4.83 -8.96 -5.05
CA ARG A 83 4.60 -10.23 -4.34
C ARG A 83 5.30 -11.40 -5.01
N THR A 84 5.20 -11.53 -6.33
CA THR A 84 5.86 -12.60 -7.10
C THR A 84 7.36 -12.62 -6.83
N VAL A 85 7.99 -11.44 -6.87
CA VAL A 85 9.42 -11.27 -6.61
C VAL A 85 9.74 -11.55 -5.13
N ALA A 86 8.96 -11.01 -4.20
CA ALA A 86 9.18 -11.15 -2.77
C ALA A 86 9.07 -12.62 -2.30
N VAL A 87 8.09 -13.36 -2.82
CA VAL A 87 7.96 -14.82 -2.59
C VAL A 87 9.16 -15.57 -3.17
N LYS A 88 9.58 -15.24 -4.41
CA LYS A 88 10.75 -15.86 -5.04
C LYS A 88 12.03 -15.72 -4.20
N TYR A 89 12.19 -14.59 -3.52
CA TYR A 89 13.34 -14.30 -2.66
C TYR A 89 13.09 -14.57 -1.16
N ALA A 90 12.02 -15.31 -0.83
CA ALA A 90 11.69 -15.74 0.53
C ALA A 90 11.62 -14.59 1.56
N VAL A 91 11.07 -13.44 1.15
CA VAL A 91 10.70 -12.38 2.08
C VAL A 91 9.61 -12.90 3.02
N ASP A 92 9.68 -12.53 4.30
CA ASP A 92 8.67 -12.91 5.30
C ASP A 92 7.27 -12.47 4.85
N GLU A 93 6.30 -13.40 4.89
CA GLU A 93 4.94 -13.19 4.39
C GLU A 93 4.27 -11.94 4.95
N LYS A 94 4.53 -11.63 6.23
CA LYS A 94 4.03 -10.43 6.90
C LYS A 94 4.44 -9.17 6.17
N TRP A 95 5.70 -9.09 5.73
CA TRP A 95 6.20 -7.94 5.00
C TRP A 95 5.68 -7.91 3.58
N ILE A 96 5.52 -9.07 2.94
CA ILE A 96 4.93 -9.13 1.60
C ILE A 96 3.53 -8.53 1.62
N GLY A 97 2.66 -9.03 2.52
CA GLY A 97 1.28 -8.57 2.64
C GLY A 97 1.17 -7.08 2.98
N ARG A 98 2.02 -6.58 3.89
CA ARG A 98 2.01 -5.17 4.29
C ARG A 98 2.48 -4.22 3.18
N VAL A 99 3.63 -4.52 2.56
CA VAL A 99 4.19 -3.64 1.53
C VAL A 99 3.31 -3.66 0.29
N GLU A 100 2.81 -4.82 -0.11
CA GLU A 100 1.87 -4.93 -1.24
C GLU A 100 0.58 -4.15 -0.99
N ALA A 101 -0.04 -4.27 0.19
CA ALA A 101 -1.24 -3.50 0.51
C ALA A 101 -0.99 -1.99 0.41
N THR A 102 0.19 -1.52 0.80
CA THR A 102 0.58 -0.11 0.70
C THR A 102 0.78 0.31 -0.76
N ILE A 103 1.47 -0.51 -1.56
CA ILE A 103 1.64 -0.29 -3.00
C ILE A 103 0.27 -0.15 -3.67
N LEU A 104 -0.64 -1.10 -3.43
CA LEU A 104 -1.97 -1.10 -4.05
C LEU A 104 -2.82 0.09 -3.59
N SER A 105 -2.73 0.50 -2.32
CA SER A 105 -3.40 1.73 -1.84
C SER A 105 -2.95 2.96 -2.62
N HIS A 106 -1.63 3.16 -2.76
CA HIS A 106 -1.09 4.31 -3.50
C HIS A 106 -1.45 4.26 -4.99
N LEU A 107 -1.44 3.08 -5.61
CA LEU A 107 -1.89 2.93 -7.00
C LEU A 107 -3.39 3.27 -7.15
N LYS A 108 -4.24 2.86 -6.20
CA LYS A 108 -5.67 3.24 -6.17
C LYS A 108 -5.84 4.75 -6.04
N GLU A 109 -5.11 5.38 -5.12
CA GLU A 109 -5.13 6.84 -4.92
C GLU A 109 -4.74 7.62 -6.18
N TRP A 110 -3.90 7.04 -7.05
CA TRP A 110 -3.51 7.63 -8.33
C TRP A 110 -4.41 7.24 -9.50
N GLY A 111 -5.46 6.44 -9.27
CA GLY A 111 -6.31 5.90 -10.33
C GLY A 111 -5.56 4.95 -11.27
N GLU A 112 -4.47 4.36 -10.79
CA GLU A 112 -3.60 3.45 -11.53
C GLU A 112 -3.91 1.97 -11.29
N TYR A 113 -4.78 1.69 -10.32
CA TYR A 113 -5.27 0.36 -9.98
C TYR A 113 -6.71 0.45 -9.51
N GLU A 114 -7.56 -0.44 -10.02
CA GLU A 114 -8.92 -0.65 -9.51
C GLU A 114 -8.99 -2.07 -8.94
N ASP A 115 -9.73 -2.22 -7.83
CA ASP A 115 -10.05 -3.54 -7.32
C ASP A 115 -11.29 -4.02 -8.06
N ASP A 116 -11.21 -5.14 -8.78
CA ASP A 116 -12.38 -5.74 -9.44
C ASP A 116 -13.40 -6.32 -8.42
N LYS A 117 -13.13 -6.18 -7.11
CA LYS A 117 -13.99 -6.69 -6.04
C LYS A 117 -15.27 -5.85 -5.93
N PRO A 118 -16.46 -6.43 -6.16
CA PRO A 118 -17.72 -5.73 -5.99
C PRO A 118 -17.91 -5.26 -4.54
N THR A 119 -18.66 -4.17 -4.37
CA THR A 119 -19.08 -3.75 -3.03
C THR A 119 -19.97 -4.82 -2.43
N LEU A 120 -19.51 -5.44 -1.34
CA LEU A 120 -20.24 -6.46 -0.61
C LEU A 120 -21.55 -5.89 -0.04
N SER A 121 -22.66 -6.58 -0.33
CA SER A 121 -23.98 -6.34 0.27
C SER A 121 -24.68 -7.68 0.44
N VAL A 122 -24.69 -8.20 1.66
CA VAL A 122 -25.23 -9.55 1.97
C VAL A 122 -26.03 -9.54 3.25
N GLU A 123 -26.94 -10.50 3.40
CA GLU A 123 -27.64 -10.75 4.66
C GLU A 123 -26.89 -11.84 5.46
N ILE A 124 -26.58 -11.55 6.73
CA ILE A 124 -25.92 -12.49 7.65
C ILE A 124 -26.70 -12.50 8.95
N ASN A 125 -27.17 -13.67 9.39
CA ASN A 125 -27.95 -13.83 10.63
C ASN A 125 -29.16 -12.87 10.74
N GLY A 126 -29.80 -12.55 9.60
CA GLY A 126 -30.94 -11.61 9.55
C GLY A 126 -30.56 -10.13 9.53
N HIS A 127 -29.27 -9.80 9.48
CA HIS A 127 -28.76 -8.43 9.41
C HIS A 127 -28.23 -8.10 8.01
N GLN A 128 -28.53 -6.90 7.52
CA GLN A 128 -27.93 -6.40 6.29
C GLN A 128 -26.51 -5.92 6.56
N VAL A 129 -25.54 -6.53 5.88
CA VAL A 129 -24.11 -6.23 6.01
C VAL A 129 -23.60 -5.63 4.71
N THR A 130 -23.00 -4.44 4.80
CA THR A 130 -22.41 -3.70 3.68
C THR A 130 -21.06 -3.09 4.06
N ASP A 131 -20.31 -2.59 3.07
CA ASP A 131 -19.06 -1.81 3.27
C ASP A 131 -18.02 -2.50 4.17
N VAL A 132 -17.81 -3.80 3.93
CA VAL A 132 -16.90 -4.62 4.74
C VAL A 132 -15.46 -4.42 4.29
N HIS A 133 -14.60 -3.98 5.20
CA HIS A 133 -13.18 -3.83 4.95
C HIS A 133 -12.33 -3.99 6.22
N ILE A 134 -11.03 -4.19 6.03
CA ILE A 134 -10.05 -4.23 7.11
C ILE A 134 -9.17 -3.00 7.04
N GLU A 135 -8.95 -2.35 8.18
CA GLU A 135 -7.92 -1.33 8.35
C GLU A 135 -6.89 -1.76 9.40
N GLN A 136 -5.65 -1.26 9.27
CA GLN A 136 -4.61 -1.48 10.27
C GLN A 136 -4.52 -0.30 11.23
N ALA A 137 -4.77 -0.55 12.51
CA ALA A 137 -4.67 0.45 13.56
C ALA A 137 -3.21 0.85 13.82
N TYR A 138 -3.00 2.07 14.33
CA TYR A 138 -1.67 2.60 14.63
C TYR A 138 -0.79 1.67 15.49
N LYS A 139 -1.37 1.09 16.55
CA LYS A 139 -0.69 0.17 17.49
C LYS A 139 -0.59 -1.28 16.97
N GLY A 140 -1.12 -1.56 15.80
CA GLY A 140 -0.92 -2.79 15.05
C GLY A 140 -1.98 -3.86 15.16
N ASN A 141 -3.05 -3.65 15.93
CA ASN A 141 -4.27 -4.43 15.78
C ASN A 141 -4.91 -4.14 14.40
N PHE A 142 -5.72 -5.07 13.90
CA PHE A 142 -6.59 -4.79 12.78
C PHE A 142 -7.98 -4.39 13.28
N HIS A 143 -8.70 -3.60 12.49
CA HIS A 143 -10.12 -3.39 12.68
C HIS A 143 -10.86 -3.95 11.48
N LEU A 144 -11.88 -4.77 11.76
CA LEU A 144 -12.90 -5.11 10.80
C LEU A 144 -14.01 -4.08 10.91
N CYS A 145 -14.19 -3.33 9.82
CA CYS A 145 -15.22 -2.33 9.66
C CYS A 145 -16.32 -2.90 8.78
N ALA A 146 -17.58 -2.70 9.18
CA ALA A 146 -18.74 -3.07 8.40
C ALA A 146 -19.93 -2.19 8.77
N LYS A 147 -20.86 -2.00 7.85
CA LYS A 147 -22.15 -1.34 8.09
C LYS A 147 -23.23 -2.41 8.26
N ILE A 148 -23.75 -2.53 9.49
CA ILE A 148 -24.75 -3.51 9.91
C ILE A 148 -26.08 -2.78 10.13
N ASP A 149 -27.10 -3.13 9.36
CA ASP A 149 -28.42 -2.48 9.33
C ASP A 149 -28.32 -0.94 9.24
N GLY A 150 -27.42 -0.48 8.37
CA GLY A 150 -27.18 0.94 8.16
C GLY A 150 -26.27 1.60 9.21
N ARG A 151 -25.81 0.89 10.24
CA ARG A 151 -24.94 1.42 11.30
C ARG A 151 -23.51 0.93 11.16
N GLU A 152 -22.55 1.83 11.20
CA GLU A 152 -21.14 1.48 11.22
C GLU A 152 -20.78 0.73 12.51
N LYS A 153 -20.06 -0.38 12.35
CA LYS A 153 -19.56 -1.22 13.42
C LYS A 153 -18.09 -1.49 13.17
N LYS A 154 -17.33 -1.52 14.27
CA LYS A 154 -15.90 -1.77 14.25
C LYS A 154 -15.55 -2.85 15.26
N PHE A 155 -14.90 -3.91 14.79
CA PHE A 155 -14.48 -5.03 15.61
C PHE A 155 -12.95 -5.09 15.66
N VAL A 156 -12.39 -5.10 16.87
CA VAL A 156 -10.93 -5.14 17.06
C VAL A 156 -10.43 -6.58 16.90
N ILE A 157 -9.49 -6.79 15.99
CA ILE A 157 -8.77 -8.03 15.80
C ILE A 157 -7.36 -7.87 16.39
N SER A 158 -7.20 -8.33 17.62
CA SER A 158 -5.94 -8.33 18.37
C SER A 158 -5.06 -9.53 18.02
N LYS A 159 -3.77 -9.44 18.36
CA LYS A 159 -2.74 -10.47 18.06
C LYS A 159 -3.05 -11.90 18.53
N ASN A 160 -3.90 -12.04 19.54
CA ASN A 160 -4.30 -13.34 20.10
C ASN A 160 -5.49 -13.99 19.36
N LYS A 161 -6.07 -13.32 18.35
CA LYS A 161 -7.14 -13.88 17.53
C LYS A 161 -6.56 -14.57 16.30
N ASN A 162 -7.11 -15.73 15.91
CA ASN A 162 -6.63 -16.50 14.77
C ASN A 162 -6.69 -15.70 13.45
N GLU A 163 -7.67 -14.82 13.32
CA GLU A 163 -7.84 -13.92 12.17
C GLU A 163 -6.63 -12.99 11.99
N PHE A 164 -5.93 -12.64 13.08
CA PHE A 164 -4.79 -11.74 13.03
C PHE A 164 -3.65 -12.32 12.17
N SER A 165 -3.26 -13.56 12.43
CA SER A 165 -2.19 -14.24 11.69
C SER A 165 -2.55 -14.46 10.23
N LEU A 166 -3.83 -14.74 9.95
CA LEU A 166 -4.34 -14.86 8.59
C LEU A 166 -4.20 -13.54 7.82
N ILE A 167 -4.59 -12.42 8.43
CA ILE A 167 -4.47 -11.08 7.82
C ILE A 167 -3.00 -10.69 7.64
N GLU A 168 -2.11 -11.00 8.59
CA GLU A 168 -0.67 -10.72 8.43
C GLU A 168 -0.06 -11.53 7.28
N SER A 169 -0.36 -12.83 7.17
CA SER A 169 0.21 -13.70 6.12
C SER A 169 -0.30 -13.33 4.72
N LEU A 170 -1.62 -13.17 4.56
CA LEU A 170 -2.21 -12.85 3.26
C LEU A 170 -1.98 -11.38 2.87
N GLY A 171 -1.99 -10.47 3.84
CA GLY A 171 -2.13 -9.04 3.61
C GLY A 171 -3.58 -8.64 3.33
N ILE A 172 -3.94 -7.42 3.74
CA ILE A 172 -5.30 -6.88 3.63
C ILE A 172 -5.83 -6.95 2.19
N ALA A 173 -4.98 -6.62 1.21
CA ALA A 173 -5.36 -6.60 -0.20
C ALA A 173 -5.77 -7.97 -0.76
N ASN A 174 -5.27 -9.08 -0.21
CA ASN A 174 -5.56 -10.43 -0.71
C ASN A 174 -6.67 -11.14 0.06
N LEU A 175 -7.32 -10.47 1.02
CA LEU A 175 -8.48 -11.05 1.68
C LEU A 175 -9.61 -11.21 0.66
N THR A 176 -10.15 -12.42 0.62
CA THR A 176 -11.33 -12.75 -0.17
C THR A 176 -12.60 -12.26 0.53
N GLU A 177 -13.64 -12.02 -0.26
CA GLU A 177 -14.97 -11.68 0.27
C GLU A 177 -15.46 -12.71 1.28
N LYS A 178 -15.34 -14.00 0.95
CA LYS A 178 -15.72 -15.08 1.85
C LYS A 178 -15.02 -14.98 3.20
N GLN A 179 -13.71 -14.71 3.22
CA GLN A 179 -12.96 -14.55 4.47
C GLN A 179 -13.46 -13.34 5.26
N LEU A 180 -13.70 -12.20 4.61
CA LEU A 180 -14.24 -11.00 5.27
C LEU A 180 -15.62 -11.30 5.88
N LEU A 181 -16.53 -11.92 5.12
CA LEU A 181 -17.87 -12.27 5.59
C LEU A 181 -17.84 -13.27 6.75
N THR A 182 -16.99 -14.30 6.69
CA THR A 182 -16.79 -15.22 7.81
C THR A 182 -16.28 -14.51 9.07
N MET A 183 -15.41 -13.50 8.94
CA MET A 183 -15.00 -12.69 10.08
C MET A 183 -16.16 -11.85 10.63
N VAL A 184 -16.97 -11.23 9.77
CA VAL A 184 -18.14 -10.45 10.19
C VAL A 184 -19.15 -11.33 10.93
N GLU A 185 -19.50 -12.49 10.38
CA GLU A 185 -20.41 -13.46 10.98
C GLU A 185 -19.97 -13.88 12.40
N LYS A 186 -18.67 -14.02 12.64
CA LYS A 186 -18.11 -14.37 13.95
C LYS A 186 -18.21 -13.23 14.99
N PHE A 187 -18.25 -11.98 14.54
CA PHE A 187 -18.26 -10.80 15.41
C PHE A 187 -19.62 -10.12 15.54
N LEU A 188 -20.57 -10.45 14.66
CA LEU A 188 -22.00 -10.15 14.78
C LEU A 188 -22.59 -10.85 16.02
#